data_AF-A0A7J6RFY2-F1
#
_entry.id   AF-A0A7J6RFY2-F1
#
_cell.length_a   1.000
_cell.length_b   1.000
_cell.length_c   1.000
_cell.angle_alpha   90.00
_cell.angle_beta   90.00
_cell.angle_gamma   90.00
#
_symmetry.space_group_name_H-M   'P 1'
#
loop_
_entity.id
_entity.type
_entity.pdbx_description
1 polymer ?
#
loop_
_entity_poly.entity_id
_entity_poly.type
_entity_poly.pdbx_seq_one_letter_code
_entity_poly.pdbx_strand_id
1 'polypeptide(L)'
;GYAGPTELEAALTGSKVIVCTAGIAQKPGMSRDDLFNVNAGIMRGLATAFAKYAPKAVVCILSNPETALVPITAEVYKKAGVYDPRKLVGITALDVTRARTFYAEATGMDVEEVDVPVVGGHGGCAILPLFSKATPYVKLDDETIEKLDDHVQNAVTEVVDALAGAGSASLSMAYSAAQFAGIVIRGLKGESHTACAYVNEPYEDVQFFAHICTFGPEGVEK
;
A
#
# COMPACT_ATOMS: atom_id res chain seq x y z
N GLY A 1 -11.90 20.98 7.79
CA GLY A 1 -11.90 19.71 7.02
C GLY A 1 -13.17 19.63 6.22
N TYR A 2 -13.19 18.81 5.18
CA TYR A 2 -14.37 18.57 4.36
C TYR A 2 -15.06 17.28 4.81
N ALA A 3 -16.39 17.21 4.72
CA ALA A 3 -17.18 16.06 5.15
C ALA A 3 -18.31 15.73 4.17
N GLY A 4 -18.43 14.43 3.88
CA GLY A 4 -19.51 13.89 3.07
C GLY A 4 -19.38 14.13 1.55
N PRO A 5 -20.31 13.58 0.75
CA PRO A 5 -20.21 13.57 -0.70
C PRO A 5 -20.29 14.97 -1.35
N THR A 6 -21.00 15.91 -0.74
CA THR A 6 -21.23 17.27 -1.28
C THR A 6 -19.99 18.15 -1.24
N GLU A 7 -19.06 17.87 -0.32
CA GLU A 7 -17.83 18.66 -0.15
C GLU A 7 -16.61 17.99 -0.82
N LEU A 8 -16.80 16.84 -1.46
CA LEU A 8 -15.72 16.05 -2.04
C LEU A 8 -14.98 16.77 -3.18
N GLU A 9 -15.70 17.56 -3.99
CA GLU A 9 -15.07 18.39 -5.02
C GLU A 9 -14.08 19.40 -4.41
N ALA A 10 -14.50 20.11 -3.35
CA ALA A 10 -13.65 21.08 -2.66
C ALA A 10 -12.45 20.40 -1.98
N ALA A 11 -12.63 19.19 -1.46
CA ALA A 11 -11.56 18.40 -0.88
C ALA A 11 -10.51 17.96 -1.91
N LEU A 12 -10.93 17.67 -3.14
CA LEU A 12 -10.06 17.11 -4.18
C LEU A 12 -9.41 18.17 -5.06
N THR A 13 -10.12 19.26 -5.34
CA THR A 13 -9.65 20.29 -6.29
C THR A 13 -8.28 20.84 -5.89
N GLY A 14 -7.32 20.72 -6.80
CA GLY A 14 -5.94 21.20 -6.59
C GLY A 14 -5.03 20.23 -5.84
N SER A 15 -5.55 19.11 -5.32
CA SER A 15 -4.74 18.08 -4.66
C SER A 15 -3.65 17.53 -5.58
N LYS A 16 -2.46 17.30 -5.01
CA LYS A 16 -1.31 16.69 -5.70
C LYS A 16 -1.06 15.25 -5.28
N VAL A 17 -1.44 14.92 -4.05
CA VAL A 17 -1.39 13.57 -3.47
C VAL A 17 -2.72 13.33 -2.79
N ILE A 18 -3.31 12.16 -3.01
CA ILE A 18 -4.53 11.70 -2.35
C ILE A 18 -4.20 10.39 -1.65
N VAL A 19 -4.32 10.34 -0.32
CA VAL A 19 -4.20 9.09 0.44
C VAL A 19 -5.61 8.59 0.74
N CYS A 20 -6.03 7.51 0.09
CA CYS A 20 -7.35 6.94 0.26
C CYS A 20 -7.33 5.82 1.31
N THR A 21 -7.76 6.15 2.52
CA THR A 21 -7.95 5.20 3.63
C THR A 21 -9.41 4.79 3.80
N ALA A 22 -10.29 5.24 2.90
CA ALA A 22 -11.72 5.09 3.03
C ALA A 22 -12.18 3.65 2.74
N GLY A 23 -12.91 3.08 3.67
CA GLY A 23 -13.44 1.72 3.57
C GLY A 23 -13.94 1.28 4.93
N ILE A 24 -14.58 0.12 4.96
CA ILE A 24 -14.92 -0.54 6.21
C ILE A 24 -13.84 -1.58 6.56
N ALA A 25 -13.60 -1.75 7.87
CA ALA A 25 -12.86 -2.91 8.36
C ALA A 25 -13.76 -4.15 8.32
N GLN A 26 -13.14 -5.33 8.24
CA GLN A 26 -13.86 -6.59 8.38
C GLN A 26 -14.52 -6.65 9.76
N LYS A 27 -15.82 -6.94 9.79
CA LYS A 27 -16.57 -7.14 11.04
C LYS A 27 -16.74 -8.63 11.32
N PRO A 28 -16.89 -9.05 12.60
CA PRO A 28 -17.23 -10.43 12.92
C PRO A 28 -18.45 -10.90 12.12
N GLY A 29 -18.33 -12.05 11.45
CA GLY A 29 -19.37 -12.63 10.60
C GLY A 29 -19.44 -12.13 9.15
N MET A 30 -18.61 -11.15 8.76
CA MET A 30 -18.51 -10.67 7.38
C MET A 30 -17.53 -11.54 6.57
N SER A 31 -17.96 -12.04 5.41
CA SER A 31 -17.06 -12.78 4.51
C SER A 31 -16.05 -11.85 3.81
N ARG A 32 -14.99 -12.43 3.24
CA ARG A 32 -14.03 -11.66 2.41
C ARG A 32 -14.70 -11.04 1.19
N ASP A 33 -15.67 -11.75 0.59
CA ASP A 33 -16.41 -11.27 -0.57
C ASP A 33 -17.34 -10.11 -0.21
N ASP A 34 -17.99 -10.16 0.97
CA ASP A 34 -18.82 -9.05 1.46
C ASP A 34 -17.98 -7.79 1.66
N LEU A 35 -16.82 -7.92 2.31
CA LEU A 35 -15.88 -6.83 2.52
C LEU A 35 -15.43 -6.22 1.18
N PHE A 36 -15.04 -7.07 0.24
CA PHE A 36 -14.66 -6.66 -1.11
C PHE A 36 -15.79 -5.89 -1.79
N ASN A 37 -17.02 -6.42 -1.79
CA ASN A 37 -18.14 -5.79 -2.49
C ASN A 37 -18.48 -4.40 -1.93
N VAL A 38 -18.46 -4.24 -0.60
CA VAL A 38 -18.68 -2.93 0.03
C VAL A 38 -17.56 -1.96 -0.33
N ASN A 39 -16.30 -2.34 -0.14
CA ASN A 39 -15.17 -1.45 -0.38
C ASN A 39 -14.96 -1.16 -1.87
N ALA A 40 -15.30 -2.08 -2.76
CA ALA A 40 -15.33 -1.86 -4.21
C ALA A 40 -16.38 -0.83 -4.61
N GLY A 41 -17.55 -0.84 -3.97
CA GLY A 41 -18.59 0.18 -4.17
C GLY A 41 -18.11 1.58 -3.76
N ILE A 42 -17.53 1.68 -2.55
CA ILE A 42 -16.94 2.92 -2.02
C ILE A 42 -15.83 3.42 -2.96
N MET A 43 -14.91 2.54 -3.32
CA MET A 43 -13.76 2.90 -4.18
C MET A 43 -14.21 3.35 -5.57
N ARG A 44 -15.21 2.72 -6.20
CA ARG A 44 -15.72 3.19 -7.50
C ARG A 44 -16.25 4.62 -7.42
N GLY A 45 -17.00 4.96 -6.36
CA GLY A 45 -17.52 6.31 -6.14
C GLY A 45 -16.39 7.32 -5.95
N LEU A 46 -15.42 7.01 -5.09
CA LEU A 46 -14.27 7.86 -4.83
C LEU A 46 -13.37 8.00 -6.07
N ALA A 47 -13.04 6.92 -6.76
CA ALA A 47 -12.25 6.91 -7.99
C ALA A 47 -12.90 7.78 -9.07
N THR A 48 -14.22 7.75 -9.21
CA THR A 48 -14.96 8.62 -10.13
C THR A 48 -14.75 10.09 -9.77
N ALA A 49 -14.82 10.44 -8.49
CA ALA A 49 -14.57 11.79 -8.02
C ALA A 49 -13.10 12.21 -8.21
N PHE A 50 -12.15 11.32 -7.92
CA PHE A 50 -10.72 11.57 -8.13
C PHE A 50 -10.43 11.85 -9.61
N ALA A 51 -10.94 11.01 -10.52
CA ALA A 51 -10.80 11.18 -11.96
C ALA A 51 -11.42 12.49 -12.46
N LYS A 52 -12.51 12.94 -11.85
CA LYS A 52 -13.19 14.19 -12.24
C LYS A 52 -12.50 15.44 -11.70
N TYR A 53 -12.14 15.46 -10.43
CA TYR A 53 -11.74 16.68 -9.72
C TYR A 53 -10.22 16.81 -9.49
N ALA A 54 -9.49 15.69 -9.53
CA ALA A 54 -8.05 15.64 -9.31
C ALA A 54 -7.32 14.60 -10.20
N PRO A 55 -7.56 14.55 -11.53
CA PRO A 55 -7.04 13.48 -12.40
C PRO A 55 -5.50 13.41 -12.47
N LYS A 56 -4.80 14.47 -12.07
CA LYS A 56 -3.33 14.56 -12.10
C LYS A 56 -2.67 14.28 -10.74
N ALA A 57 -3.45 14.06 -9.68
CA ALA A 57 -2.92 13.74 -8.37
C ALA A 57 -2.35 12.33 -8.36
N VAL A 58 -1.29 12.10 -7.58
CA VAL A 58 -0.85 10.74 -7.24
C VAL A 58 -1.84 10.19 -6.19
N VAL A 59 -2.59 9.17 -6.57
CA VAL A 59 -3.57 8.49 -5.70
C VAL A 59 -2.90 7.27 -5.08
N CYS A 60 -2.76 7.32 -3.75
CA CYS A 60 -2.22 6.26 -2.93
C CYS A 60 -3.38 5.54 -2.22
N ILE A 61 -3.67 4.30 -2.62
CA ILE A 61 -4.76 3.50 -2.08
C ILE A 61 -4.24 2.69 -0.91
N LEU A 62 -4.88 2.86 0.25
CA LEU A 62 -4.65 2.07 1.45
C LEU A 62 -5.83 1.16 1.80
N SER A 63 -7.02 1.50 1.27
CA SER A 63 -8.24 0.75 1.48
C SER A 63 -8.08 -0.73 1.09
N ASN A 64 -8.62 -1.62 1.90
CA ASN A 64 -8.57 -3.06 1.67
C ASN A 64 -9.81 -3.60 0.94
N PRO A 65 -9.70 -4.68 0.16
CA PRO A 65 -8.46 -5.36 -0.23
C PRO A 65 -7.71 -4.56 -1.31
N GLU A 66 -6.50 -4.10 -0.99
CA GLU A 66 -5.72 -3.16 -1.82
C GLU A 66 -5.49 -3.71 -3.24
N THR A 67 -5.08 -4.98 -3.34
CA THR A 67 -4.79 -5.70 -4.59
C THR A 67 -5.98 -5.78 -5.55
N ALA A 68 -7.22 -5.56 -5.08
CA ALA A 68 -8.40 -5.49 -5.94
C ALA A 68 -8.87 -4.05 -6.18
N LEU A 69 -8.71 -3.16 -5.19
CA LEU A 69 -9.17 -1.77 -5.29
C LEU A 69 -8.29 -0.90 -6.19
N VAL A 70 -6.99 -1.20 -6.29
CA VAL A 70 -6.08 -0.54 -7.24
C VAL A 70 -6.50 -0.82 -8.69
N PRO A 71 -6.68 -2.08 -9.14
CA PRO A 71 -7.22 -2.37 -10.47
C PRO A 71 -8.59 -1.74 -10.76
N ILE A 72 -9.51 -1.76 -9.79
CA ILE A 72 -10.83 -1.10 -9.94
C ILE A 72 -10.66 0.39 -10.23
N THR A 73 -9.76 1.06 -9.51
CA THR A 73 -9.50 2.50 -9.71
C THR A 73 -8.90 2.75 -11.09
N ALA A 74 -7.97 1.90 -11.53
CA ALA A 74 -7.39 1.96 -12.87
C ALA A 74 -8.48 1.86 -13.95
N GLU A 75 -9.40 0.91 -13.83
CA GLU A 75 -10.50 0.74 -14.81
C GLU A 75 -11.47 1.93 -14.82
N VAL A 76 -11.76 2.53 -13.66
CA VAL A 76 -12.56 3.76 -13.59
C VAL A 76 -11.85 4.90 -14.30
N TYR A 77 -10.54 5.06 -14.09
CA TYR A 77 -9.74 6.09 -14.73
C TYR A 77 -9.62 5.89 -16.25
N LYS A 78 -9.49 4.64 -16.70
CA LYS A 78 -9.46 4.28 -18.13
C LYS A 78 -10.77 4.65 -18.80
N LYS A 79 -11.91 4.30 -18.16
CA LYS A 79 -13.25 4.69 -18.65
C LYS A 79 -13.46 6.20 -18.69
N ALA A 80 -12.84 6.94 -17.76
CA ALA A 80 -12.86 8.40 -17.75
C ALA A 80 -11.84 9.05 -18.71
N GLY A 81 -10.96 8.27 -19.35
CA GLY A 81 -9.95 8.78 -20.29
C GLY A 81 -8.79 9.54 -19.63
N VAL A 82 -8.57 9.36 -18.32
CA VAL A 82 -7.55 10.09 -17.54
C VAL A 82 -6.53 9.17 -16.87
N TYR A 83 -6.49 7.91 -17.27
CA TYR A 83 -5.58 6.93 -16.66
C TYR A 83 -4.12 7.23 -16.98
N ASP A 84 -3.34 7.44 -15.92
CA ASP A 84 -1.87 7.49 -15.95
C ASP A 84 -1.35 6.47 -14.91
N PRO A 85 -0.69 5.38 -15.33
CA PRO A 85 -0.21 4.36 -14.40
C PRO A 85 0.80 4.91 -13.38
N ARG A 86 1.49 6.01 -13.70
CA ARG A 86 2.46 6.66 -12.80
C ARG A 86 1.81 7.36 -11.60
N LYS A 87 0.50 7.60 -11.68
CA LYS A 87 -0.27 8.38 -10.70
C LYS A 87 -1.15 7.49 -9.81
N LEU A 88 -1.12 6.18 -9.95
CA LEU A 88 -1.96 5.26 -9.17
C LEU A 88 -1.09 4.20 -8.50
N VAL A 89 -1.07 4.21 -7.17
CA VAL A 89 -0.25 3.30 -6.36
C VAL A 89 -1.07 2.71 -5.22
N GLY A 90 -0.84 1.44 -4.91
CA GLY A 90 -1.21 0.82 -3.64
C GLY A 90 -0.09 0.99 -2.61
N ILE A 91 -0.47 1.30 -1.36
CA ILE A 91 0.46 1.41 -0.25
C ILE A 91 0.70 0.04 0.40
N THR A 92 1.85 -0.57 0.11
CA THR A 92 2.35 -1.79 0.77
C THR A 92 3.38 -1.52 1.87
N ALA A 93 3.57 -0.25 2.24
CA ALA A 93 4.64 0.19 3.15
C ALA A 93 4.59 -0.44 4.55
N LEU A 94 3.43 -0.89 5.03
CA LEU A 94 3.35 -1.59 6.33
C LEU A 94 4.06 -2.95 6.29
N ASP A 95 4.05 -3.63 5.15
CA ASP A 95 4.72 -4.93 5.01
C ASP A 95 6.23 -4.74 5.05
N VAL A 96 6.75 -3.68 4.42
CA VAL A 96 8.16 -3.26 4.54
C VAL A 96 8.52 -2.89 5.97
N THR A 97 7.69 -2.10 6.66
CA THR A 97 7.91 -1.75 8.07
C THR A 97 8.02 -3.01 8.93
N ARG A 98 7.13 -3.98 8.75
CA ARG A 98 7.16 -5.26 9.48
C ARG A 98 8.40 -6.08 9.14
N ALA A 99 8.72 -6.24 7.86
CA ALA A 99 9.89 -6.99 7.43
C ALA A 99 11.18 -6.40 8.01
N ARG A 100 11.32 -5.06 8.01
CA ARG A 100 12.44 -4.36 8.66
C ARG A 100 12.49 -4.64 10.17
N THR A 101 11.37 -4.52 10.87
CA THR A 101 11.31 -4.77 12.32
C THR A 101 11.73 -6.20 12.65
N PHE A 102 11.12 -7.21 12.01
CA PHE A 102 11.41 -8.61 12.34
C PHE A 102 12.82 -9.04 11.91
N TYR A 103 13.32 -8.51 10.79
CA TYR A 103 14.70 -8.74 10.38
C TYR A 103 15.71 -8.12 11.34
N ALA A 104 15.48 -6.89 11.82
CA ALA A 104 16.32 -6.24 12.82
C ALA A 104 16.37 -7.04 14.12
N GLU A 105 15.21 -7.52 14.60
CA GLU A 105 15.12 -8.36 15.79
C GLU A 105 15.90 -9.68 15.63
N ALA A 106 15.75 -10.36 14.50
CA ALA A 106 16.43 -11.62 14.22
C ALA A 106 17.96 -11.46 14.08
N THR A 107 18.43 -10.30 13.64
CA THR A 107 19.85 -10.01 13.40
C THR A 107 20.51 -9.22 14.54
N GLY A 108 19.74 -8.78 15.55
CA GLY A 108 20.23 -7.95 16.65
C GLY A 108 20.67 -6.55 16.22
N MET A 109 20.08 -6.03 15.13
CA MET A 109 20.42 -4.74 14.54
C MET A 109 19.43 -3.65 14.96
N ASP A 110 19.81 -2.39 14.75
CA ASP A 110 18.88 -1.26 14.85
C ASP A 110 17.95 -1.25 13.62
N VAL A 111 16.63 -1.12 13.85
CA VAL A 111 15.62 -1.09 12.79
C VAL A 111 15.80 0.10 11.83
N GLU A 112 16.38 1.20 12.31
CA GLU A 112 16.67 2.37 11.48
C GLU A 112 17.84 2.14 10.49
N GLU A 113 18.68 1.14 10.76
CA GLU A 113 19.85 0.80 9.95
C GLU A 113 19.62 -0.41 9.02
N VAL A 114 18.40 -0.97 9.02
CA VAL A 114 18.03 -2.07 8.12
C VAL A 114 16.98 -1.67 7.10
N ASP A 115 17.08 -2.24 5.91
CA ASP A 115 16.05 -2.20 4.88
C ASP A 115 15.81 -3.60 4.31
N VAL A 116 14.54 -3.93 4.07
CA VAL A 116 14.12 -5.21 3.48
C VAL A 116 13.04 -4.93 2.43
N PRO A 117 13.34 -5.07 1.13
CA PRO A 117 12.34 -4.92 0.10
C PRO A 117 11.24 -5.97 0.21
N VAL A 118 9.98 -5.57 0.00
CA VAL A 118 8.84 -6.48 -0.02
C VAL A 118 8.11 -6.32 -1.35
N VAL A 119 7.97 -7.42 -2.09
CA VAL A 119 7.39 -7.45 -3.43
C VAL A 119 6.14 -8.33 -3.48
N GLY A 120 5.49 -8.43 -4.65
CA GLY A 120 4.32 -9.28 -4.83
C GLY A 120 3.00 -8.51 -4.76
N GLY A 121 2.27 -8.65 -3.66
CA GLY A 121 1.04 -7.93 -3.38
C GLY A 121 0.78 -7.81 -1.88
N HIS A 122 -0.40 -7.36 -1.50
CA HIS A 122 -0.80 -7.22 -0.10
C HIS A 122 -1.86 -8.27 0.27
N GLY A 123 -1.41 -9.33 0.96
CA GLY A 123 -2.28 -10.34 1.57
C GLY A 123 -1.69 -11.76 1.57
N GLY A 124 -1.44 -12.31 2.76
CA GLY A 124 -0.96 -13.68 2.95
C GLY A 124 0.29 -13.98 2.13
N CYS A 125 0.30 -15.12 1.43
CA CYS A 125 1.43 -15.57 0.62
C CYS A 125 1.81 -14.67 -0.57
N ALA A 126 0.99 -13.65 -0.89
CA ALA A 126 1.36 -12.67 -1.90
C ALA A 126 2.38 -11.64 -1.39
N ILE A 127 2.58 -11.55 -0.06
CA ILE A 127 3.60 -10.68 0.55
C ILE A 127 4.93 -11.43 0.50
N LEU A 128 5.90 -10.92 -0.27
CA LEU A 128 7.20 -11.58 -0.51
C LEU A 128 8.36 -10.72 0.00
N PRO A 129 8.76 -10.86 1.28
CA PRO A 129 9.95 -10.19 1.80
C PRO A 129 11.22 -10.76 1.17
N LEU A 130 12.02 -9.90 0.54
CA LEU A 130 13.27 -10.30 -0.09
C LEU A 130 14.42 -10.23 0.92
N PHE A 131 14.45 -11.10 1.92
CA PHE A 131 15.54 -11.14 2.92
C PHE A 131 16.93 -11.34 2.29
N SER A 132 17.00 -12.00 1.13
CA SER A 132 18.23 -12.11 0.32
C SER A 132 18.74 -10.78 -0.24
N LYS A 133 17.92 -9.73 -0.21
CA LYS A 133 18.22 -8.35 -0.63
C LYS A 133 18.21 -7.36 0.54
N ALA A 134 18.14 -7.86 1.78
CA ALA A 134 18.20 -7.01 2.96
C ALA A 134 19.52 -6.22 2.99
N THR A 135 19.47 -4.99 3.48
CA THR A 135 20.64 -4.13 3.66
C THR A 135 20.72 -3.70 5.11
N PRO A 136 21.82 -4.04 5.83
CA PRO A 136 22.88 -4.94 5.43
C PRO A 136 22.41 -6.40 5.36
N TYR A 137 23.00 -7.15 4.44
CA TYR A 137 22.68 -8.56 4.25
C TYR A 137 23.38 -9.42 5.31
N VAL A 138 22.57 -10.22 6.01
CA VAL A 138 23.02 -11.27 6.93
C VAL A 138 22.55 -12.60 6.37
N LYS A 139 23.46 -13.57 6.30
CA LYS A 139 23.10 -14.92 5.91
C LYS A 139 22.42 -15.63 7.08
N LEU A 140 21.09 -15.70 7.01
CA LEU A 140 20.25 -16.48 7.90
C LEU A 140 20.14 -17.93 7.39
N ASP A 141 19.87 -18.86 8.29
CA ASP A 141 19.51 -20.24 7.93
C ASP A 141 18.07 -20.34 7.42
N ASP A 142 17.77 -21.42 6.68
CA ASP A 142 16.48 -21.60 6.01
C ASP A 142 15.31 -21.63 7.02
N GLU A 143 15.51 -22.21 8.21
CA GLU A 143 14.46 -22.27 9.26
C GLU A 143 14.13 -20.86 9.78
N THR A 144 15.15 -20.02 9.97
CA THR A 144 14.95 -18.62 10.36
C THR A 144 14.24 -17.83 9.25
N ILE A 145 14.59 -18.05 7.99
CA ILE A 145 13.94 -17.38 6.85
C ILE A 145 12.46 -17.78 6.75
N GLU A 146 12.15 -19.08 6.85
CA GLU A 146 10.76 -19.57 6.83
C GLU A 146 9.91 -18.97 7.94
N LYS A 147 10.46 -18.86 9.16
CA LYS A 147 9.79 -18.22 10.29
C LYS A 147 9.55 -16.72 10.06
N LEU A 148 10.52 -16.02 9.48
CA LEU A 148 10.37 -14.60 9.18
C LEU A 148 9.34 -14.36 8.08
N ASP A 149 9.33 -15.18 7.03
CA ASP A 149 8.32 -15.10 5.96
C ASP A 149 6.91 -15.30 6.53
N ASP A 150 6.70 -16.37 7.31
CA ASP A 150 5.40 -16.64 7.92
C ASP A 150 4.95 -15.49 8.85
N HIS A 151 5.87 -14.98 9.66
CA HIS A 151 5.59 -13.88 10.59
C HIS A 151 5.20 -12.59 9.84
N VAL A 152 5.91 -12.21 8.76
CA VAL A 152 5.52 -11.04 7.97
C VAL A 152 4.16 -11.24 7.30
N GLN A 153 3.91 -12.41 6.72
CA GLN A 153 2.66 -12.71 6.02
C GLN A 153 1.44 -12.75 6.96
N ASN A 154 1.64 -13.17 8.21
CA ASN A 154 0.58 -13.36 9.20
C ASN A 154 0.47 -12.24 10.25
N ALA A 155 1.37 -11.24 10.25
CA ALA A 155 1.38 -10.14 11.22
C ALA A 155 0.07 -9.34 11.30
N VAL A 156 -0.79 -9.35 10.27
CA VAL A 156 -2.13 -8.74 10.37
C VAL A 156 -3.07 -9.56 11.26
N THR A 157 -3.02 -10.89 11.15
CA THR A 157 -3.81 -11.82 11.96
C THR A 157 -3.42 -11.69 13.43
N GLU A 158 -2.12 -11.65 13.71
CA GLU A 158 -1.61 -11.49 15.08
C GLU A 158 -2.09 -10.19 15.74
N VAL A 159 -2.12 -9.09 15.00
CA VAL A 159 -2.64 -7.81 15.53
C VAL A 159 -4.14 -7.88 15.77
N VAL A 160 -4.90 -8.50 14.86
CA VAL A 160 -6.36 -8.68 15.05
C VAL A 160 -6.64 -9.53 16.29
N ASP A 161 -5.88 -10.61 16.49
CA ASP A 161 -6.00 -11.51 17.63
C ASP A 161 -5.60 -10.81 18.94
N ALA A 162 -4.50 -10.04 18.94
CA ALA A 162 -4.07 -9.23 20.08
C ALA A 162 -5.09 -8.15 20.48
N LEU A 163 -5.86 -7.66 19.50
CA LEU A 163 -6.96 -6.74 19.72
C LEU A 163 -8.30 -7.44 20.00
N ALA A 164 -8.31 -8.76 20.19
CA ALA A 164 -9.50 -9.58 20.41
C ALA A 164 -10.60 -9.35 19.36
N GLY A 165 -10.21 -9.12 18.10
CA GLY A 165 -11.11 -8.84 16.99
C GLY A 165 -11.76 -7.44 17.01
N ALA A 166 -11.35 -6.54 17.92
CA ALA A 166 -11.90 -5.18 18.01
C ALA A 166 -11.43 -4.25 16.88
N GLY A 167 -10.53 -4.72 16.01
CA GLY A 167 -10.04 -3.99 14.85
C GLY A 167 -8.77 -4.62 14.28
N SER A 168 -8.12 -3.88 13.39
CA SER A 168 -6.82 -4.23 12.80
C SER A 168 -5.77 -3.16 13.13
N ALA A 169 -4.55 -3.34 12.63
CA ALA A 169 -3.47 -2.37 12.74
C ALA A 169 -3.91 -0.98 12.25
N SER A 170 -3.91 0.02 13.14
CA SER A 170 -4.28 1.41 12.84
C SER A 170 -3.09 2.35 12.99
N LEU A 171 -2.36 2.29 14.10
CA LEU A 171 -1.23 3.17 14.38
C LEU A 171 -0.02 2.89 13.48
N SER A 172 0.43 1.64 13.40
CA SER A 172 1.53 1.24 12.51
C SER A 172 1.18 1.44 11.03
N MET A 173 -0.10 1.30 10.70
CA MET A 173 -0.61 1.57 9.36
C MET A 173 -0.54 3.07 9.03
N ALA A 174 -1.01 3.93 9.95
CA ALA A 174 -0.93 5.39 9.79
C ALA A 174 0.53 5.87 9.70
N TYR A 175 1.42 5.31 10.51
CA TYR A 175 2.86 5.56 10.45
C TYR A 175 3.42 5.23 9.05
N SER A 176 3.18 4.01 8.56
CA SER A 176 3.73 3.56 7.28
C SER A 176 3.14 4.34 6.10
N ALA A 177 1.85 4.66 6.14
CA ALA A 177 1.20 5.50 5.14
C ALA A 177 1.72 6.94 5.13
N ALA A 178 2.02 7.51 6.31
CA ALA A 178 2.59 8.85 6.41
C ALA A 178 4.02 8.91 5.85
N GLN A 179 4.85 7.90 6.15
CA GLN A 179 6.20 7.77 5.59
C GLN A 179 6.16 7.65 4.06
N PHE A 180 5.29 6.78 3.54
CA PHE A 180 5.09 6.60 2.11
C PHE A 180 4.60 7.88 1.42
N ALA A 181 3.59 8.55 1.98
CA ALA A 181 3.12 9.83 1.46
C ALA A 181 4.23 10.89 1.47
N GLY A 182 5.10 10.89 2.50
CA GLY A 182 6.29 11.73 2.56
C GLY A 182 7.26 11.49 1.40
N ILE A 183 7.50 10.22 1.04
CA ILE A 183 8.32 9.84 -0.12
C ILE A 183 7.70 10.38 -1.42
N VAL A 184 6.40 10.16 -1.63
CA VAL A 184 5.69 10.67 -2.82
C VAL A 184 5.80 12.20 -2.90
N ILE A 185 5.58 12.91 -1.80
CA ILE A 185 5.66 14.38 -1.75
C ILE A 185 7.08 14.87 -2.09
N ARG A 186 8.12 14.22 -1.59
CA ARG A 186 9.51 14.55 -1.93
C ARG A 186 9.82 14.26 -3.40
N GLY A 187 9.34 13.13 -3.92
CA GLY A 187 9.36 12.81 -5.36
C GLY A 187 8.77 13.94 -6.21
N LEU A 188 7.55 14.37 -5.88
CA LEU A 188 6.87 15.47 -6.58
C LEU A 188 7.61 16.82 -6.50
N LYS A 189 8.50 17.00 -5.52
CA LYS A 189 9.37 18.18 -5.40
C LYS A 189 10.69 18.06 -6.20
N GLY A 190 10.94 16.91 -6.82
CA GLY A 190 12.15 16.64 -7.60
C GLY A 190 13.26 15.94 -6.82
N GLU A 191 13.00 15.46 -5.60
CA GLU A 191 13.94 14.61 -4.88
C GLU A 191 13.68 13.14 -5.22
N SER A 192 14.69 12.44 -5.73
CA SER A 192 14.55 11.01 -6.05
C SER A 192 14.55 10.18 -4.77
N HIS A 193 13.42 9.54 -4.46
CA HIS A 193 13.26 8.62 -3.33
C HIS A 193 12.59 7.32 -3.79
N THR A 194 12.92 6.20 -3.15
CA THR A 194 12.37 4.88 -3.48
C THR A 194 11.45 4.34 -2.40
N ALA A 195 10.40 3.62 -2.78
CA ALA A 195 9.58 2.84 -1.85
C ALA A 195 8.97 1.62 -2.57
N CYS A 196 8.67 0.55 -1.85
CA CYS A 196 7.84 -0.52 -2.41
C CYS A 196 6.40 -0.03 -2.54
N ALA A 197 5.79 -0.26 -3.71
CA ALA A 197 4.41 0.12 -4.00
C ALA A 197 3.76 -0.87 -4.95
N TYR A 198 2.45 -1.11 -4.81
CA TYR A 198 1.67 -1.94 -5.73
C TYR A 198 1.21 -1.11 -6.94
N VAL A 199 1.76 -1.37 -8.12
CA VAL A 199 1.58 -0.52 -9.31
C VAL A 199 1.18 -1.33 -10.54
N ASN A 200 0.68 -0.65 -11.58
CA ASN A 200 0.41 -1.28 -12.89
C ASN A 200 1.72 -1.39 -13.69
N GLU A 201 2.59 -2.26 -13.24
CA GLU A 201 3.80 -2.67 -13.95
C GLU A 201 3.71 -4.18 -14.17
N PRO A 202 3.39 -4.62 -15.40
CA PRO A 202 3.22 -6.03 -15.69
C PRO A 202 4.50 -6.83 -15.41
N TYR A 203 4.36 -7.91 -14.64
CA TYR A 203 5.42 -8.86 -14.36
C TYR A 203 4.91 -10.26 -14.66
N GLU A 204 5.56 -10.97 -15.58
CA GLU A 204 5.09 -12.27 -16.09
C GLU A 204 3.59 -12.21 -16.49
N ASP A 205 2.73 -13.01 -15.85
CA ASP A 205 1.31 -13.11 -16.17
C ASP A 205 0.42 -12.20 -15.30
N VAL A 206 1.00 -11.36 -14.43
CA VAL A 206 0.25 -10.42 -13.59
C VAL A 206 0.39 -8.99 -14.08
N GLN A 207 -0.73 -8.26 -14.15
CA GLN A 207 -0.76 -6.87 -14.61
C GLN A 207 -0.29 -5.87 -13.55
N PHE A 208 -0.57 -6.16 -12.28
CA PHE A 208 -0.20 -5.30 -11.16
C PHE A 208 0.68 -6.09 -10.20
N PHE A 209 1.75 -5.45 -9.75
CA PHE A 209 2.75 -6.08 -8.88
C PHE A 209 3.37 -5.04 -7.96
N ALA A 210 3.70 -5.45 -6.74
CA ALA A 210 4.44 -4.64 -5.80
C ALA A 210 5.94 -4.82 -6.03
N HIS A 211 6.66 -3.73 -6.23
CA HIS A 211 8.12 -3.72 -6.31
C HIS A 211 8.67 -2.37 -5.84
N ILE A 212 9.99 -2.27 -5.73
CA ILE A 212 10.68 -1.02 -5.43
C ILE A 212 10.43 -0.07 -6.60
N CYS A 213 9.78 1.06 -6.32
CA CYS A 213 9.49 2.13 -7.26
C CYS A 213 10.32 3.37 -6.91
N THR A 214 10.74 4.13 -7.92
CA THR A 214 11.32 5.48 -7.78
C THR A 214 10.23 6.52 -7.98
N PHE A 215 10.09 7.43 -7.02
CA PHE A 215 9.15 8.55 -7.09
C PHE A 215 9.86 9.84 -7.51
N GLY A 216 9.33 10.49 -8.55
CA GLY A 216 9.81 11.76 -9.06
C GLY A 216 8.68 12.76 -9.35
N PRO A 217 8.96 13.86 -10.08
CA PRO A 217 8.00 14.94 -10.33
C PRO A 217 6.67 14.49 -10.95
N GLU A 218 6.69 13.37 -11.69
CA GLU A 218 5.52 12.83 -12.36
C GLU A 218 4.88 11.62 -11.65
N GLY A 219 5.26 11.31 -10.41
CA GLY A 219 4.79 10.13 -9.70
C GLY A 219 5.81 8.99 -9.82
N VAL A 220 5.35 7.78 -10.11
CA VAL A 220 6.25 6.63 -10.32
C VAL A 220 7.02 6.78 -11.64
N GLU A 221 8.34 6.70 -11.60
CA GLU A 221 9.22 6.86 -12.79
C GLU A 221 9.90 5.57 -13.23
N LYS A 222 10.21 4.69 -12.28
CA LYS A 222 10.92 3.41 -12.42
C LYS A 222 10.52 2.47 -11.30
#